data_AF-A0A927G0C5-F1
#
_entry.id   AF-A0A927G0C5-F1
#
_cell.length_a   1.000
_cell.length_b   1.000
_cell.length_c   1.000
_cell.angle_alpha   90.00
_cell.angle_beta   90.00
_cell.angle_gamma   90.00
#
_symmetry.space_group_name_H-M   'P 1'
#
loop_
_entity.id
_entity.type
_entity.pdbx_description
1 polymer ?
#
loop_
_entity_poly.entity_id
_entity_poly.type
_entity_poly.pdbx_seq_one_letter_code
_entity_poly.pdbx_strand_id
1 'polypeptide(L)'
;MNRKTMALIGILVIAMIMLLYWFYPSKAKSFLTDEELINEINPHFLSVKVSEIQDIVYLDDNHVFVPYITTEGDYAISYWIYEKRKWQNAYTGTLGSPLHVKVHSEQYFLLNYDPLQDLQRLDFYLIKDRSFLVSDGIQSYQPRIQLKHSVQVADFPHSYSAIKLPENWIDLIGEYEQLIQYNQPDPFFGDMFLPPTVQFGVIAYDEKGEQTYPGPENGSGYGGGNSSDVINYLDPSQLEAAK
;
A
#
# COMPACT_ATOMS: atom_id res chain seq x y z
N MET A 1 44.03 18.89 -30.98
CA MET A 1 43.36 18.42 -29.74
C MET A 1 44.39 17.69 -28.90
N ASN A 2 44.64 18.12 -27.66
CA ASN A 2 45.71 17.54 -26.85
C ASN A 2 45.32 16.14 -26.35
N ARG A 3 46.30 15.24 -26.17
CA ARG A 3 46.06 13.85 -25.69
C ARG A 3 45.24 13.82 -24.39
N LYS A 4 45.42 14.82 -23.52
CA LYS A 4 44.65 15.00 -22.28
C LYS A 4 43.17 15.33 -22.54
N THR A 5 42.89 16.14 -23.56
CA THR A 5 41.52 16.48 -23.97
C THR A 5 40.80 15.27 -24.57
N MET A 6 41.50 14.45 -25.37
CA MET A 6 40.95 13.18 -25.89
C MET A 6 40.64 12.18 -24.77
N ALA A 7 41.53 12.05 -23.79
CA ALA A 7 41.30 11.18 -22.63
C ALA A 7 40.11 11.65 -21.78
N LEU A 8 39.98 12.96 -21.55
CA LEU A 8 38.86 13.55 -20.81
C LEU A 8 37.52 13.32 -21.52
N ILE A 9 37.47 13.52 -22.84
CA ILE A 9 36.29 13.25 -23.66
C ILE A 9 35.92 11.77 -23.58
N GLY A 10 36.90 10.87 -23.67
CA GLY A 10 36.66 9.43 -23.53
C GLY A 10 36.04 9.06 -22.17
N ILE A 11 36.55 9.62 -21.08
CA ILE A 11 36.00 9.40 -19.73
C ILE A 11 34.57 9.94 -19.63
N LEU A 12 34.29 11.13 -20.16
CA LEU A 12 32.95 11.72 -20.17
C LEU A 12 31.96 10.86 -20.96
N VAL A 13 32.36 10.33 -22.11
CA VAL A 13 31.51 9.43 -22.91
C VAL A 13 31.22 8.14 -22.16
N ILE A 14 32.22 7.54 -21.52
CA ILE A 14 32.04 6.32 -20.72
C ILE A 14 31.13 6.57 -19.51
N ALA A 15 31.32 7.70 -18.81
CA ALA A 15 30.45 8.09 -17.70
C ALA A 15 29.01 8.33 -18.16
N MET A 16 28.82 8.95 -19.33
CA MET A 16 27.49 9.18 -19.92
C MET A 16 26.82 7.86 -20.31
N ILE A 17 27.55 6.90 -20.90
CA ILE A 17 27.01 5.56 -21.21
C ILE A 17 26.63 4.81 -19.92
N MET A 18 27.45 4.89 -18.88
CA MET A 18 27.12 4.28 -17.58
C MET A 18 25.87 4.91 -16.95
N LEU A 19 25.72 6.23 -17.02
CA LEU A 19 24.51 6.92 -16.56
C LEU A 19 23.29 6.47 -17.37
N LEU A 20 23.38 6.48 -18.70
CA LEU A 20 22.28 6.02 -19.55
C LEU A 20 21.92 4.56 -19.26
N TYR A 21 22.92 3.69 -19.05
CA TYR A 21 22.68 2.30 -18.68
C TYR A 21 22.04 2.18 -17.30
N TRP A 22 22.39 3.02 -16.33
CA TRP A 22 21.79 3.00 -14.99
C TRP A 22 20.34 3.46 -15.00
N PHE A 23 20.00 4.46 -15.81
CA PHE A 23 18.65 5.03 -15.91
C PHE A 23 17.75 4.33 -16.95
N TYR A 24 18.27 3.40 -17.76
CA TYR A 24 17.45 2.72 -18.77
C TYR A 24 16.45 1.76 -18.11
N PRO A 25 15.13 1.98 -18.27
CA PRO A 25 14.11 1.12 -17.69
C PRO A 25 14.16 -0.26 -18.35
N SER A 26 14.47 -1.29 -17.56
CA SER A 26 14.32 -2.66 -18.03
C SER A 26 12.89 -3.12 -17.79
N LYS A 27 12.33 -3.86 -18.74
CA LYS A 27 11.08 -4.59 -18.49
C LYS A 27 11.28 -5.57 -17.35
N ALA A 28 10.22 -5.81 -16.58
CA ALA A 28 10.17 -6.88 -15.61
C ALA A 28 10.63 -8.20 -16.24
N LYS A 29 11.55 -8.87 -15.54
CA LYS A 29 11.82 -10.28 -15.83
C LYS A 29 10.65 -11.11 -15.32
N SER A 30 10.58 -12.38 -15.73
CA SER A 30 9.69 -13.35 -15.10
C SER A 30 9.76 -13.22 -13.58
N PHE A 31 8.59 -13.27 -12.93
CA PHE A 31 8.51 -13.24 -11.48
C PHE A 31 9.16 -14.49 -10.87
N LEU A 32 9.41 -14.44 -9.56
CA LEU A 32 9.98 -15.52 -8.78
C LEU A 32 9.03 -16.74 -8.79
N THR A 33 9.62 -17.94 -8.76
CA THR A 33 8.90 -19.19 -8.51
C THR A 33 8.52 -19.34 -7.04
N ASP A 34 7.60 -20.25 -6.73
CA ASP A 34 7.18 -20.50 -5.34
C ASP A 34 8.35 -20.86 -4.41
N GLU A 35 9.29 -21.69 -4.87
CA GLU A 35 10.49 -22.04 -4.11
C GLU A 35 11.40 -20.81 -3.87
N GLU A 36 11.55 -19.94 -4.88
CA GLU A 36 12.31 -18.71 -4.74
C GLU A 36 11.62 -17.71 -3.80
N LEU A 37 10.29 -17.60 -3.85
CA LEU A 37 9.50 -16.76 -2.94
C LEU A 37 9.66 -17.22 -1.49
N ILE A 38 9.52 -18.51 -1.22
CA ILE A 38 9.68 -19.09 0.12
C ILE A 38 11.11 -18.81 0.65
N ASN A 39 12.12 -18.98 -0.21
CA ASN A 39 13.52 -18.74 0.15
C ASN A 39 13.85 -17.26 0.37
N GLU A 40 13.17 -16.34 -0.31
CA GLU A 40 13.39 -14.90 -0.14
C GLU A 40 12.61 -14.37 1.07
N ILE A 41 11.41 -14.87 1.36
CA ILE A 41 10.58 -14.38 2.49
C ILE A 41 11.08 -14.91 3.84
N ASN A 42 11.33 -16.23 3.95
CA ASN A 42 11.59 -16.89 5.23
C ASN A 42 12.82 -16.38 6.02
N PRO A 43 13.95 -15.99 5.40
CA PRO A 43 15.11 -15.52 6.14
C PRO A 43 14.88 -14.21 6.89
N HIS A 44 13.90 -13.41 6.46
CA HIS A 44 13.66 -12.06 6.99
C HIS A 44 12.54 -12.01 8.03
N PHE A 45 11.72 -13.07 8.13
CA PHE A 45 10.57 -13.12 9.03
C PHE A 45 10.88 -14.04 10.23
N LEU A 46 11.33 -13.43 11.34
CA LEU A 46 11.87 -14.15 12.50
C LEU A 46 10.82 -14.96 13.28
N SER A 47 9.54 -14.60 13.19
CA SER A 47 8.48 -15.23 13.98
C SER A 47 7.67 -16.27 13.21
N VAL A 48 7.55 -16.15 11.88
CA VAL A 48 6.58 -16.95 11.12
C VAL A 48 7.13 -17.27 9.71
N LYS A 49 7.12 -18.55 9.31
CA LYS A 49 7.64 -18.98 7.99
C LYS A 49 6.50 -19.23 7.02
N VAL A 50 6.74 -19.00 5.74
CA VAL A 50 5.88 -19.42 4.63
C VAL A 50 5.88 -20.95 4.55
N SER A 51 4.68 -21.54 4.56
CA SER A 51 4.45 -22.96 4.31
C SER A 51 4.00 -23.20 2.88
N GLU A 52 3.09 -22.36 2.37
CA GLU A 52 2.44 -22.55 1.07
C GLU A 52 2.19 -21.19 0.41
N ILE A 53 2.56 -21.06 -0.87
CA ILE A 53 2.15 -19.94 -1.71
C ILE A 53 0.77 -20.29 -2.30
N GLN A 54 -0.22 -19.41 -2.10
CA GLN A 54 -1.58 -19.67 -2.59
C GLN A 54 -1.76 -19.25 -4.04
N ASP A 55 -1.19 -18.11 -4.44
CA ASP A 55 -1.23 -17.61 -5.82
C ASP A 55 -0.18 -16.52 -6.06
N ILE A 56 0.01 -16.16 -7.33
CA ILE A 56 0.82 -15.04 -7.80
C ILE A 56 -0.08 -14.11 -8.63
N VAL A 57 -0.57 -13.05 -7.99
CA VAL A 57 -1.51 -12.11 -8.59
C VAL A 57 -0.76 -10.90 -9.14
N TYR A 58 -0.71 -10.76 -10.47
CA TYR A 58 -0.12 -9.60 -11.14
C TYR A 58 -1.11 -8.43 -11.10
N LEU A 59 -0.75 -7.35 -10.40
CA LEU A 59 -1.52 -6.09 -10.43
C LEU A 59 -1.21 -5.29 -11.68
N ASP A 60 0.05 -5.36 -12.14
CA ASP A 60 0.52 -4.93 -13.45
C ASP A 60 1.83 -5.66 -13.81
N ASP A 61 2.56 -5.17 -14.83
CA ASP A 61 3.85 -5.76 -15.25
C ASP A 61 4.95 -5.70 -14.17
N ASN A 62 4.87 -4.77 -13.22
CA ASN A 62 5.92 -4.46 -12.25
C ASN A 62 5.48 -4.60 -10.78
N HIS A 63 4.23 -4.97 -10.51
CA HIS A 63 3.67 -5.07 -9.16
C HIS A 63 2.93 -6.39 -9.00
N VAL A 64 3.33 -7.15 -7.98
CA VAL A 64 2.81 -8.50 -7.73
C VAL A 64 2.36 -8.63 -6.28
N PHE A 65 1.16 -9.15 -6.11
CA PHE A 65 0.57 -9.54 -4.84
C PHE A 65 0.65 -11.06 -4.69
N VAL A 66 1.19 -11.53 -3.57
CA VAL A 66 1.38 -12.96 -3.29
C VAL A 66 0.71 -13.28 -1.94
N PRO A 67 -0.51 -13.85 -1.95
CA PRO A 67 -1.11 -14.46 -0.76
C PRO A 67 -0.40 -15.78 -0.43
N TYR A 68 -0.15 -16.03 0.86
CA TYR A 68 0.49 -17.25 1.32
C TYR A 68 -0.02 -17.67 2.69
N ILE A 69 0.14 -18.94 3.02
CA ILE A 69 -0.18 -19.53 4.32
C ILE A 69 1.13 -19.81 5.05
N THR A 70 1.15 -19.50 6.34
CA THR A 70 2.32 -19.71 7.19
C THR A 70 2.37 -21.12 7.77
N THR A 71 3.52 -21.50 8.32
CA THR A 71 3.67 -22.78 9.03
C THR A 71 2.81 -22.87 10.29
N GLU A 72 2.32 -21.74 10.80
CA GLU A 72 1.40 -21.66 11.94
C GLU A 72 -0.07 -21.69 11.49
N GLY A 73 -0.33 -21.68 10.19
CA GLY A 73 -1.67 -21.68 9.61
C GLY A 73 -2.26 -20.28 9.39
N ASP A 74 -1.49 -19.22 9.65
CA ASP A 74 -1.95 -17.85 9.41
C ASP A 74 -2.01 -17.54 7.92
N TYR A 75 -3.04 -16.80 7.52
CA TYR A 75 -3.18 -16.24 6.18
C TYR A 75 -2.44 -14.90 6.13
N ALA A 76 -1.55 -14.77 5.16
CA ALA A 76 -0.57 -13.70 5.11
C ALA A 76 -0.38 -13.21 3.67
N ILE A 77 0.28 -12.07 3.53
CA ILE A 77 0.48 -11.41 2.23
C ILE A 77 1.91 -10.93 2.07
N SER A 78 2.39 -10.96 0.82
CA SER A 78 3.55 -10.17 0.42
C SER A 78 3.26 -9.37 -0.84
N TYR A 79 3.90 -8.22 -0.94
CA TYR A 79 3.78 -7.29 -2.05
C TYR A 79 5.17 -7.01 -2.62
N TRP A 80 5.27 -7.10 -3.93
CA TRP A 80 6.53 -7.06 -4.66
C TRP A 80 6.51 -6.02 -5.75
N ILE A 81 7.63 -5.32 -5.88
CA ILE A 81 7.81 -4.26 -6.88
C ILE A 81 9.05 -4.57 -7.71
N TYR A 82 8.93 -4.52 -9.03
CA TYR A 82 10.05 -4.58 -9.93
C TYR A 82 10.68 -3.19 -10.07
N GLU A 83 11.77 -2.97 -9.33
CA GLU A 83 12.51 -1.71 -9.38
C GLU A 83 14.01 -2.01 -9.46
N LYS A 84 14.76 -1.12 -10.15
CA LYS A 84 16.22 -1.26 -10.29
C LYS A 84 16.62 -2.64 -10.86
N ARG A 85 15.82 -3.13 -11.79
CA ARG A 85 16.01 -4.38 -12.57
C ARG A 85 15.87 -5.68 -11.79
N LYS A 86 15.29 -5.64 -10.59
CA LYS A 86 15.03 -6.82 -9.78
C LYS A 86 13.68 -6.70 -9.07
N TRP A 87 13.07 -7.84 -8.81
CA TRP A 87 11.95 -7.91 -7.89
C TRP A 87 12.44 -7.63 -6.48
N GLN A 88 11.72 -6.76 -5.77
CA GLN A 88 12.00 -6.40 -4.40
C GLN A 88 10.74 -6.64 -3.58
N ASN A 89 10.90 -7.29 -2.43
CA ASN A 89 9.84 -7.41 -1.44
C ASN A 89 9.62 -6.03 -0.82
N ALA A 90 8.49 -5.40 -1.15
CA ALA A 90 8.12 -4.09 -0.62
C ALA A 90 7.39 -4.21 0.72
N TYR A 91 6.66 -5.31 0.90
CA TYR A 91 5.93 -5.60 2.12
C TYR A 91 5.76 -7.10 2.30
N THR A 92 5.84 -7.58 3.54
CA THR A 92 5.47 -8.94 3.95
C THR A 92 4.86 -8.88 5.34
N GLY A 93 3.73 -9.55 5.57
CA GLY A 93 3.13 -9.61 6.90
C GLY A 93 2.00 -10.62 7.02
N THR A 94 1.74 -11.02 8.27
CA THR A 94 0.61 -11.85 8.68
C THR A 94 -0.58 -10.99 9.11
N LEU A 95 -0.67 -9.76 8.61
CA LEU A 95 -1.67 -8.81 9.08
C LEU A 95 -3.08 -9.30 8.79
N GLY A 96 -3.91 -9.18 9.83
CA GLY A 96 -5.35 -9.29 9.68
C GLY A 96 -5.98 -8.12 8.93
N SER A 97 -5.31 -6.98 8.84
CA SER A 97 -5.82 -5.83 8.11
C SER A 97 -5.37 -5.82 6.65
N PRO A 98 -6.20 -5.29 5.73
CA PRO A 98 -5.81 -5.10 4.34
C PRO A 98 -4.63 -4.12 4.20
N LEU A 99 -3.76 -4.39 3.23
CA LEU A 99 -2.68 -3.51 2.82
C LEU A 99 -3.16 -2.61 1.67
N HIS A 100 -3.10 -1.30 1.86
CA HIS A 100 -3.27 -0.34 0.78
C HIS A 100 -1.99 -0.26 -0.05
N VAL A 101 -2.11 -0.31 -1.38
CA VAL A 101 -0.99 -0.14 -2.31
C VAL A 101 -1.35 0.81 -3.45
N LYS A 102 -0.37 1.59 -3.90
CA LYS A 102 -0.47 2.47 -5.07
C LYS A 102 0.30 1.86 -6.24
N VAL A 103 -0.40 1.66 -7.36
CA VAL A 103 0.11 1.05 -8.60
C VAL A 103 -0.16 2.03 -9.74
N HIS A 104 0.83 2.86 -10.07
CA HIS A 104 0.67 3.97 -11.02
C HIS A 104 -0.50 4.92 -10.65
N SER A 105 -1.54 5.00 -11.49
CA SER A 105 -2.76 5.79 -11.25
C SER A 105 -3.84 5.01 -10.48
N GLU A 106 -3.62 3.72 -10.27
CA GLU A 106 -4.56 2.83 -9.60
C GLU A 106 -4.14 2.59 -8.15
N GLN A 107 -5.10 2.23 -7.32
CA GLN A 107 -4.87 1.89 -5.92
C GLN A 107 -5.69 0.66 -5.57
N TYR A 108 -5.14 -0.18 -4.69
CA TYR A 108 -5.77 -1.43 -4.28
C TYR A 108 -5.71 -1.62 -2.77
N PHE A 109 -6.69 -2.34 -2.23
CA PHE A 109 -6.62 -3.00 -0.94
C PHE A 109 -6.34 -4.49 -1.16
N LEU A 110 -5.19 -4.95 -0.68
CA LEU A 110 -4.77 -6.34 -0.76
C LEU A 110 -5.09 -7.03 0.56
N LEU A 111 -5.74 -8.18 0.51
CA LEU A 111 -6.01 -8.97 1.70
C LEU A 111 -5.94 -10.47 1.40
N ASN A 112 -5.65 -11.21 2.46
CA ASN A 112 -5.75 -12.66 2.52
C ASN A 112 -6.34 -13.00 3.89
N TYR A 113 -7.44 -13.73 3.93
CA TYR A 113 -8.20 -14.00 5.15
C TYR A 113 -8.39 -15.49 5.35
N ASP A 114 -8.51 -15.91 6.61
CA ASP A 114 -8.86 -17.28 6.95
C ASP A 114 -10.36 -17.52 6.71
N PRO A 115 -10.76 -18.43 5.80
CA PRO A 115 -12.16 -18.76 5.56
C PRO A 115 -12.91 -19.26 6.80
N LEU A 116 -12.19 -19.73 7.84
CA LEU A 116 -12.80 -20.20 9.09
C LEU A 116 -13.28 -19.07 10.00
N GLN A 117 -12.91 -17.82 9.73
CA GLN A 117 -13.21 -16.66 10.60
C GLN A 117 -14.55 -15.98 10.32
N ASP A 118 -15.44 -16.66 9.59
CA ASP A 118 -16.80 -16.20 9.29
C ASP A 118 -16.88 -14.76 8.78
N LEU A 119 -15.95 -14.36 7.90
CA LEU A 119 -15.92 -13.02 7.34
C LEU A 119 -16.91 -12.91 6.17
N GLN A 120 -17.89 -12.03 6.27
CA GLN A 120 -18.93 -11.87 5.24
C GLN A 120 -18.86 -10.55 4.49
N ARG A 121 -18.52 -9.45 5.19
CA ARG A 121 -18.49 -8.12 4.59
C ARG A 121 -17.33 -7.29 5.12
N LEU A 122 -16.72 -6.53 4.22
CA LEU A 122 -15.74 -5.49 4.55
C LEU A 122 -16.30 -4.12 4.15
N ASP A 123 -16.34 -3.22 5.11
CA ASP A 123 -16.65 -1.81 4.87
C ASP A 123 -15.37 -0.99 4.96
N PHE A 124 -14.86 -0.56 3.81
CA PHE A 124 -13.75 0.36 3.72
C PHE A 124 -14.24 1.79 3.86
N TYR A 125 -13.41 2.62 4.49
CA TYR A 125 -13.66 4.03 4.70
C TYR A 125 -12.48 4.88 4.26
N LEU A 126 -12.78 5.98 3.57
CA LEU A 126 -11.88 7.10 3.35
C LEU A 126 -12.30 8.22 4.29
N ILE A 127 -11.43 8.58 5.22
CA ILE A 127 -11.71 9.56 6.26
C ILE A 127 -10.72 10.70 6.14
N LYS A 128 -11.24 11.91 6.05
CA LYS A 128 -10.47 13.13 6.25
C LYS A 128 -11.10 13.89 7.38
N ASP A 129 -10.35 14.10 8.46
CA ASP A 129 -10.86 14.82 9.61
C ASP A 129 -11.15 16.29 9.31
N ARG A 130 -12.07 16.84 10.10
CA ARG A 130 -12.31 18.29 10.11
C ARG A 130 -11.06 19.00 10.63
N SER A 131 -10.76 20.13 10.02
CA SER A 131 -9.71 21.02 10.52
C SER A 131 -10.26 22.42 10.66
N PHE A 132 -9.79 23.13 11.68
CA PHE A 132 -10.10 24.53 11.88
C PHE A 132 -8.79 25.25 12.19
N LEU A 133 -8.49 26.28 11.42
CA LEU A 133 -7.28 27.06 11.54
C LEU A 133 -7.64 28.55 11.58
N VAL A 134 -7.00 29.28 12.49
CA VAL A 134 -7.05 30.75 12.50
C VAL A 134 -5.63 31.27 12.30
N SER A 135 -5.41 32.06 11.25
CA SER A 135 -4.11 32.68 10.97
C SER A 135 -4.32 34.10 10.47
N ASP A 136 -3.58 35.07 11.01
CA ASP A 136 -3.72 36.51 10.71
C ASP A 136 -5.16 37.05 10.79
N GLY A 137 -5.97 36.50 11.71
CA GLY A 137 -7.38 36.86 11.86
C GLY A 137 -8.32 36.25 10.81
N ILE A 138 -7.79 35.50 9.84
CA ILE A 138 -8.55 34.72 8.86
C ILE A 138 -8.88 33.36 9.47
N GLN A 139 -10.17 33.02 9.50
CA GLN A 139 -10.64 31.72 9.94
C GLN A 139 -10.85 30.81 8.73
N SER A 140 -10.26 29.62 8.75
CA SER A 140 -10.45 28.59 7.75
C SER A 140 -11.03 27.35 8.41
N TYR A 141 -12.15 26.86 7.88
CA TYR A 141 -12.77 25.62 8.31
C TYR A 141 -12.78 24.64 7.14
N GLN A 142 -12.31 23.43 7.39
CA GLN A 142 -12.42 22.33 6.47
C GLN A 142 -13.33 21.26 7.08
N PRO A 143 -14.44 20.91 6.40
CA PRO A 143 -15.33 19.86 6.88
C PRO A 143 -14.66 18.50 6.81
N ARG A 144 -15.21 17.57 7.60
CA ARG A 144 -14.88 16.15 7.51
C ARG A 144 -15.44 15.57 6.22
N ILE A 145 -14.67 14.67 5.63
CA ILE A 145 -15.14 13.80 4.55
C ILE A 145 -15.08 12.37 5.04
N GLN A 146 -16.15 11.63 4.81
CA GLN A 146 -16.24 10.22 5.12
C GLN A 146 -16.95 9.51 3.98
N LEU A 147 -16.19 8.76 3.18
CA LEU A 147 -16.75 7.92 2.13
C LEU A 147 -16.69 6.46 2.56
N LYS A 148 -17.68 5.67 2.12
CA LYS A 148 -17.80 4.25 2.43
C LYS A 148 -17.82 3.44 1.15
N HIS A 149 -17.09 2.34 1.14
CA HIS A 149 -17.14 1.33 0.09
C HIS A 149 -17.29 -0.06 0.73
N SER A 150 -18.40 -0.74 0.43
CA SER A 150 -18.71 -2.06 0.97
C SER A 150 -18.41 -3.14 -0.06
N VAL A 151 -17.80 -4.23 0.39
CA VAL A 151 -17.49 -5.41 -0.42
C VAL A 151 -17.96 -6.65 0.31
N GLN A 152 -18.65 -7.55 -0.40
CA GLN A 152 -19.06 -8.84 0.14
C GLN A 152 -17.96 -9.86 -0.12
N VAL A 153 -17.63 -10.65 0.89
CA VAL A 153 -16.64 -11.72 0.76
C VAL A 153 -17.11 -12.83 -0.16
N ALA A 154 -18.42 -13.05 -0.25
CA ALA A 154 -19.03 -13.97 -1.22
C ALA A 154 -18.71 -13.62 -2.69
N ASP A 155 -18.32 -12.37 -2.97
CA ASP A 155 -17.91 -11.95 -4.31
C ASP A 155 -16.43 -12.29 -4.61
N PHE A 156 -15.66 -12.76 -3.62
CA PHE A 156 -14.27 -13.15 -3.81
C PHE A 156 -14.17 -14.56 -4.38
N PRO A 157 -13.32 -14.77 -5.40
CA PRO A 157 -13.13 -16.10 -5.99
C PRO A 157 -12.37 -17.04 -5.05
N HIS A 158 -11.53 -16.48 -4.17
CA HIS A 158 -10.62 -17.20 -3.28
C HIS A 158 -10.56 -16.51 -1.92
N SER A 159 -9.83 -17.10 -0.96
CA SER A 159 -9.60 -16.53 0.38
C SER A 159 -8.71 -15.28 0.39
N TYR A 160 -8.47 -14.67 -0.77
CA TYR A 160 -7.66 -13.48 -0.97
C TYR A 160 -8.27 -12.62 -2.08
N SER A 161 -7.98 -11.33 -2.04
CA SER A 161 -8.47 -10.40 -3.06
C SER A 161 -7.60 -9.15 -3.17
N ALA A 162 -7.54 -8.61 -4.39
CA ALA A 162 -7.00 -7.29 -4.68
C ALA A 162 -8.17 -6.37 -5.07
N ILE A 163 -8.68 -5.63 -4.09
CA ILE A 163 -9.87 -4.78 -4.24
C ILE A 163 -9.42 -3.44 -4.80
N LYS A 164 -9.83 -3.12 -6.02
CA LYS A 164 -9.56 -1.81 -6.62
C LYS A 164 -10.31 -0.71 -5.88
N LEU A 165 -9.65 0.41 -5.60
CA LEU A 165 -10.31 1.57 -5.00
C LEU A 165 -11.34 2.19 -5.98
N PRO A 166 -12.46 2.71 -5.47
CA PRO A 166 -13.40 3.46 -6.30
C PRO A 166 -12.75 4.67 -6.98
N GLU A 167 -13.05 4.91 -8.26
CA GLU A 167 -12.48 6.02 -9.03
C GLU A 167 -12.68 7.38 -8.33
N ASN A 168 -13.87 7.60 -7.78
CA ASN A 168 -14.18 8.83 -7.05
C ASN A 168 -13.34 9.03 -5.78
N TRP A 169 -12.79 7.97 -5.19
CA TRP A 169 -11.82 8.09 -4.08
C TRP A 169 -10.46 8.50 -4.60
N ILE A 170 -10.00 7.88 -5.70
CA ILE A 170 -8.73 8.19 -6.34
C ILE A 170 -8.69 9.65 -6.79
N ASP A 171 -9.77 10.13 -7.44
CA ASP A 171 -9.93 11.52 -7.87
C ASP A 171 -9.86 12.47 -6.67
N LEU A 172 -10.62 12.18 -5.60
CA LEU A 172 -10.65 13.02 -4.40
C LEU A 172 -9.26 13.09 -3.75
N ILE A 173 -8.56 11.96 -3.60
CA ILE A 173 -7.19 11.92 -3.07
C ILE A 173 -6.26 12.75 -3.96
N GLY A 174 -6.35 12.61 -5.28
CA GLY A 174 -5.54 13.36 -6.23
C GLY A 174 -5.77 14.87 -6.16
N GLU A 175 -7.03 15.31 -6.05
CA GLU A 175 -7.38 16.73 -5.84
C GLU A 175 -6.79 17.25 -4.52
N TYR A 176 -6.87 16.47 -3.44
CA TYR A 176 -6.28 16.84 -2.15
C TYR A 176 -4.76 16.91 -2.20
N GLU A 177 -4.08 15.93 -2.81
CA GLU A 177 -2.63 15.95 -3.00
C GLU A 177 -2.18 17.21 -3.77
N GLN A 178 -2.91 17.59 -4.83
CA GLN A 178 -2.63 18.82 -5.59
C GLN A 178 -2.86 20.09 -4.77
N LEU A 179 -3.95 20.15 -3.99
CA LEU A 179 -4.22 21.28 -3.11
C LEU A 179 -3.16 21.45 -2.03
N ILE A 180 -2.66 20.35 -1.47
CA ILE A 180 -1.56 20.37 -0.49
C ILE A 180 -0.28 20.87 -1.16
N GLN A 181 0.04 20.41 -2.37
CA GLN A 181 1.22 20.87 -3.12
C GLN A 181 1.15 22.36 -3.48
N TYR A 182 -0.01 22.86 -3.91
CA TYR A 182 -0.21 24.27 -4.26
C TYR A 182 -0.14 25.19 -3.05
N ASN A 183 -0.63 24.71 -1.90
CA ASN A 183 -0.70 25.48 -0.65
C ASN A 183 0.47 25.21 0.29
N GLN A 184 1.58 24.62 -0.17
CA GLN A 184 2.72 24.36 0.72
C GLN A 184 3.18 25.69 1.36
N PRO A 185 3.16 25.78 2.71
CA PRO A 185 3.77 26.90 3.40
C PRO A 185 5.26 26.95 3.09
N ASP A 186 5.85 28.13 3.22
CA ASP A 186 7.28 28.38 3.12
C ASP A 186 8.10 27.20 3.75
N PRO A 187 9.13 26.67 3.07
CA PRO A 187 9.92 25.52 3.56
C PRO A 187 10.51 25.69 4.97
N PHE A 188 10.53 26.91 5.52
CA PHE A 188 10.92 27.18 6.91
C PHE A 188 9.83 26.90 7.97
N PHE A 189 8.55 26.78 7.58
CA PHE A 189 7.41 26.64 8.50
C PHE A 189 6.51 25.43 8.21
N GLY A 190 6.82 24.63 7.17
CA GLY A 190 6.01 23.50 6.71
C GLY A 190 5.70 22.44 7.78
N ASP A 191 6.62 22.21 8.73
CA ASP A 191 6.45 21.19 9.77
C ASP A 191 5.47 21.57 10.89
N MET A 192 5.13 22.87 11.04
CA MET A 192 4.21 23.32 12.09
C MET A 192 2.73 23.18 11.72
N PHE A 193 2.43 22.98 10.43
CA PHE A 193 1.07 22.85 9.91
C PHE A 193 0.97 21.61 9.04
N LEU A 194 1.01 20.43 9.66
CA LEU A 194 0.77 19.17 8.96
C LEU A 194 -0.62 19.25 8.28
N PRO A 195 -0.72 19.12 6.95
CA PRO A 195 -2.01 19.11 6.28
C PRO A 195 -2.83 17.91 6.80
N PRO A 196 -4.15 18.07 6.99
CA PRO A 196 -4.99 16.96 7.40
C PRO A 196 -4.86 15.84 6.38
N THR A 197 -4.31 14.71 6.82
CA THR A 197 -4.09 13.55 5.97
C THR A 197 -5.41 12.82 5.77
N VAL A 198 -5.64 12.40 4.53
CA VAL A 198 -6.67 11.43 4.23
C VAL A 198 -6.20 10.08 4.78
N GLN A 199 -7.08 9.37 5.47
CA GLN A 199 -6.79 8.10 6.12
C GLN A 199 -7.75 7.04 5.62
N PHE A 200 -7.24 5.82 5.45
CA PHE A 200 -8.07 4.65 5.20
C PHE A 200 -8.37 3.92 6.50
N GLY A 201 -9.56 3.33 6.56
CA GLY A 201 -9.92 2.41 7.62
C GLY A 201 -10.86 1.33 7.14
N VAL A 202 -10.98 0.25 7.90
CA VAL A 202 -11.84 -0.89 7.56
C VAL A 202 -12.65 -1.36 8.76
N ILE A 203 -13.88 -1.81 8.53
CA ILE A 203 -14.68 -2.55 9.51
C ILE A 203 -15.11 -3.86 8.86
N ALA A 204 -14.79 -4.97 9.52
CA ALA A 204 -15.16 -6.31 9.10
C ALA A 204 -16.42 -6.77 9.86
N TYR A 205 -17.28 -7.53 9.17
CA TYR A 205 -18.53 -8.06 9.73
C TYR A 205 -18.69 -9.56 9.45
N ASP A 206 -19.28 -10.25 10.43
CA ASP A 206 -19.63 -11.67 10.35
C ASP A 206 -21.02 -11.93 9.73
N GLU A 207 -21.47 -13.20 9.70
CA GLU A 207 -22.82 -13.59 9.23
C GLU A 207 -23.97 -12.92 9.99
N LYS A 208 -23.77 -12.58 11.26
CA LYS A 208 -24.77 -11.91 12.08
C LYS A 208 -24.78 -10.40 11.87
N GLY A 209 -23.80 -9.87 11.12
CA GLY A 209 -23.57 -8.45 10.96
C GLY A 209 -22.93 -7.82 12.21
N GLU A 210 -22.33 -8.63 13.08
CA GLU A 210 -21.53 -8.16 14.22
C GLU A 210 -20.10 -7.87 13.74
N GLN A 211 -19.44 -6.91 14.39
CA GLN A 211 -18.07 -6.57 14.04
C GLN A 211 -17.14 -7.73 14.40
N THR A 212 -16.31 -8.12 13.44
CA THR A 212 -15.26 -9.13 13.61
C THR A 212 -13.90 -8.56 13.22
N TYR A 213 -12.83 -9.27 13.56
CA TYR A 213 -11.46 -8.95 13.17
C TYR A 213 -10.87 -10.19 12.50
N PRO A 214 -10.76 -10.21 11.15
CA PRO A 214 -10.10 -11.30 10.48
C PRO A 214 -8.59 -11.14 10.67
N GLY A 215 -7.92 -12.20 11.12
CA GLY A 215 -6.47 -12.32 11.26
C GLY A 215 -5.97 -12.47 12.70
N PRO A 216 -4.68 -12.77 12.86
CA PRO A 216 -4.10 -13.06 14.17
C PRO A 216 -4.10 -11.82 15.08
N GLU A 217 -4.43 -12.02 16.36
CA GLU A 217 -4.43 -10.96 17.40
C GLU A 217 -3.07 -10.24 17.52
N ASN A 218 -1.99 -10.90 17.10
CA ASN A 218 -0.61 -10.39 17.09
C ASN A 218 0.01 -10.41 15.69
N GLY A 219 -0.77 -10.06 14.65
CA GLY A 219 -0.24 -9.93 13.29
C GLY A 219 0.96 -8.98 13.24
N SER A 220 2.01 -9.38 12.53
CA SER A 220 3.21 -8.57 12.34
C SER A 220 3.48 -8.37 10.86
N GLY A 221 4.14 -7.26 10.54
CA GLY A 221 4.51 -6.93 9.17
C GLY A 221 5.84 -6.21 9.14
N TYR A 222 6.59 -6.43 8.07
CA TYR A 222 7.84 -5.76 7.77
C TYR A 222 7.83 -5.25 6.34
N GLY A 223 8.37 -4.04 6.15
CA GLY A 223 8.23 -3.29 4.91
C GLY A 223 7.20 -2.18 5.04
N GLY A 224 6.82 -1.58 3.92
CA GLY A 224 6.10 -0.32 3.90
C GLY A 224 7.00 0.86 3.54
N GLY A 225 6.44 1.78 2.76
CA GLY A 225 7.11 2.92 2.16
C GLY A 225 6.10 3.75 1.37
N ASN A 226 6.55 4.71 0.56
CA ASN A 226 5.67 5.65 -0.15
C ASN A 226 4.58 5.03 -1.05
N SER A 227 4.63 3.72 -1.31
CA SER A 227 3.71 3.00 -2.21
C SER A 227 2.82 1.97 -1.51
N SER A 228 2.94 1.78 -0.20
CA SER A 228 2.10 0.82 0.53
C SER A 228 1.95 1.18 2.01
N ASP A 229 0.71 1.18 2.49
CA ASP A 229 0.35 1.51 3.87
C ASP A 229 -0.62 0.47 4.46
N VAL A 230 -0.43 0.13 5.72
CA VAL A 230 -1.32 -0.76 6.45
C VAL A 230 -2.57 0.01 6.85
N ILE A 231 -3.74 -0.54 6.55
CA ILE A 231 -5.01 0.08 6.94
C ILE A 231 -5.37 -0.33 8.36
N ASN A 232 -5.89 0.62 9.13
CA ASN A 232 -6.33 0.34 10.49
C ASN A 232 -7.78 -0.14 10.52
N TYR A 233 -8.07 -1.06 11.43
CA TYR A 233 -9.45 -1.35 11.78
C TYR A 233 -10.05 -0.17 12.53
N LEU A 234 -11.28 0.18 12.16
CA LEU A 234 -12.02 1.24 12.79
C LEU A 234 -12.97 0.70 13.85
N ASP A 235 -13.15 1.47 14.90
CA ASP A 235 -14.30 1.34 15.79
C ASP A 235 -15.45 2.17 15.21
N PRO A 236 -16.69 1.66 15.15
CA PRO A 236 -17.84 2.42 14.66
C PRO A 236 -18.00 3.80 15.29
N SER A 237 -17.59 4.00 16.56
CA SER A 237 -17.63 5.30 17.25
C SER A 237 -16.70 6.37 16.65
N GLN A 238 -15.75 5.97 15.81
CA GLN A 238 -14.86 6.85 15.05
C GLN A 238 -15.55 7.42 13.79
N LEU A 239 -16.72 6.89 13.41
CA LEU A 239 -17.50 7.34 12.25
C LEU A 239 -18.49 8.44 12.65
N GLU A 240 -18.71 9.42 11.76
CA GLU A 240 -19.66 10.50 12.03
C GLU A 240 -21.12 10.03 12.12
N ALA A 241 -21.52 9.05 11.31
CA ALA A 241 -22.89 8.52 11.30
C ALA A 241 -23.24 7.68 12.54
N ALA A 242 -22.27 7.35 13.40
CA ALA A 242 -22.49 6.60 14.64
C ALA A 242 -22.78 7.50 15.86
N LYS A 243 -22.82 8.83 15.68
CA LYS A 243 -23.13 9.82 16.70
C LYS A 243 -24.47 10.49 16.43
#